data_AF-A0A7X7IQK6-F1
#
_entry.id   AF-A0A7X7IQK6-F1
#
_cell.length_a   1.000
_cell.length_b   1.000
_cell.length_c   1.000
_cell.angle_alpha   90.00
_cell.angle_beta   90.00
_cell.angle_gamma   90.00
#
_symmetry.space_group_name_H-M   'P 1'
#
loop_
_entity.id
_entity.type
_entity.pdbx_description
1 polymer ?
#
loop_
_entity_poly.entity_id
_entity_poly.type
_entity_poly.pdbx_seq_one_letter_code
_entity_poly.pdbx_strand_id
1 'polypeptide(L)'
;MSLIRFASLALLLPFVWFLSPMAEGQTPRLHADAFSLQAETLRPDRMRENYLQLIENFVGWSEHLGTFVESDEQEPGGGYFEAAGRGVDWPRGNSNLCLAYALLLEEFPDRRRFSIYEIPREQLEDHLRRALRTVCLANKNSSRHKPAKHVWGGPSWQSSLGMIGLAWAAHLREKHLDEDTLALVRELTWREADHLEKKIPSGNQGNTQSEDCTWNTPLLAFAANKHADHPRAARWDELCKQWAINALSTKDDARSTELVDGRPLGEWIVSENVYPDLTIENHQMWSVGYQCSSQLFGEGALAYRVFGRPVPEAYSHHADRMWRDVTSVLFLWDGDILFPTGQDWSWKVYSSMEYLSWLHCC
;
A
#
# COMPACT_ATOMS: atom_id res chain seq x y z
N MET A 1 42.75 -6.05 -71.42
CA MET A 1 41.39 -6.58 -71.18
C MET A 1 41.04 -6.30 -69.72
N SER A 2 40.51 -5.09 -69.47
CA SER A 2 39.11 -4.81 -69.06
C SER A 2 38.98 -4.93 -67.52
N LEU A 3 38.95 -3.89 -66.68
CA LEU A 3 38.07 -2.71 -66.61
C LEU A 3 36.59 -3.07 -66.82
N ILE A 4 35.75 -2.83 -65.79
CA ILE A 4 34.48 -2.09 -65.88
C ILE A 4 33.99 -1.76 -64.44
N ARG A 5 33.64 -0.47 -64.27
CA ARG A 5 32.96 0.17 -63.13
C ARG A 5 31.46 0.35 -63.47
N PHE A 6 30.71 0.80 -62.45
CA PHE A 6 29.32 1.32 -62.40
C PHE A 6 28.25 0.26 -62.08
N ALA A 7 27.24 0.49 -61.22
CA ALA A 7 26.61 1.75 -60.85
C ALA A 7 26.07 1.77 -59.40
N SER A 8 25.93 2.98 -58.89
CA SER A 8 25.26 3.38 -57.67
C SER A 8 23.77 3.05 -57.67
N LEU A 9 23.23 2.60 -56.53
CA LEU A 9 21.83 2.84 -56.18
C LEU A 9 21.76 3.27 -54.72
N ALA A 10 21.45 4.55 -54.51
CA ALA A 10 21.07 5.08 -53.22
C ALA A 10 19.64 4.60 -52.91
N LEU A 11 19.47 3.91 -51.78
CA LEU A 11 18.17 3.70 -51.16
C LEU A 11 18.23 4.29 -49.75
N LEU A 12 17.61 5.46 -49.63
CA LEU A 12 17.23 6.11 -48.39
C LEU A 12 16.30 5.17 -47.60
N LEU A 13 16.74 4.70 -46.44
CA LEU A 13 15.85 4.20 -45.39
C LEU A 13 15.68 5.31 -44.35
N PRO A 14 14.45 5.60 -43.89
CA PRO A 14 14.23 6.62 -42.88
C PRO A 14 14.77 6.12 -41.52
N PHE A 15 15.39 7.05 -40.80
CA PHE A 15 15.80 6.93 -39.42
C PHE A 15 14.67 6.33 -38.56
N VAL A 16 14.85 5.09 -38.12
CA VAL A 16 14.20 4.59 -36.91
C VAL A 16 15.13 4.98 -35.77
N TRP A 17 14.71 5.94 -34.95
CA TRP A 17 15.31 6.17 -33.65
C TRP A 17 15.03 4.95 -32.78
N PHE A 18 15.95 3.97 -32.79
CA PHE A 18 15.99 2.95 -31.76
C PHE A 18 16.53 3.62 -30.49
N LEU A 19 15.65 3.82 -29.51
CA LEU A 19 16.04 3.90 -28.11
C LEU A 19 16.93 2.69 -27.81
N SER A 20 18.12 2.94 -27.24
CA SER A 20 19.06 1.89 -26.89
C SER A 20 18.41 0.88 -25.96
N PRO A 21 18.40 -0.42 -26.28
CA PRO A 21 18.11 -1.45 -25.29
C PRO A 21 19.24 -1.41 -24.24
N MET A 22 18.88 -1.52 -22.97
CA MET A 22 19.87 -1.78 -21.92
C MET A 22 20.73 -2.97 -22.34
N ALA A 23 22.05 -2.82 -22.27
CA ALA A 23 23.00 -3.84 -22.68
C ALA A 23 22.76 -5.15 -21.89
N GLU A 24 22.50 -6.24 -22.60
CA GLU A 24 22.43 -7.59 -22.02
C GLU A 24 23.76 -7.91 -21.31
N GLY A 25 23.67 -8.23 -20.01
CA GLY A 25 24.78 -8.80 -19.25
C GLY A 25 25.22 -8.04 -17.99
N GLN A 26 24.68 -6.85 -17.70
CA GLN A 26 24.86 -6.22 -16.39
C GLN A 26 23.58 -6.34 -15.57
N THR A 27 23.62 -7.19 -14.54
CA THR A 27 22.61 -7.16 -13.48
C THR A 27 22.60 -5.74 -12.88
N PRO A 28 21.45 -5.05 -12.85
CA PRO A 28 21.34 -3.75 -12.20
C PRO A 28 21.89 -3.85 -10.78
N ARG A 29 22.80 -2.95 -10.42
CA ARG A 29 23.38 -2.93 -9.08
C ARG A 29 22.80 -1.75 -8.31
N LEU A 30 22.33 -2.05 -7.11
CA LEU A 30 21.97 -1.04 -6.13
C LEU A 30 23.20 -0.14 -5.90
N HIS A 31 23.03 1.18 -6.04
CA HIS A 31 24.10 2.13 -5.74
C HIS A 31 24.47 2.02 -4.25
N ALA A 32 25.76 2.10 -3.91
CA ALA A 32 26.24 1.88 -2.54
C ALA A 32 25.57 2.82 -1.51
N ASP A 33 25.20 4.02 -1.93
CA ASP A 33 24.53 5.03 -1.10
C ASP A 33 22.99 5.05 -1.23
N ALA A 34 22.39 4.12 -1.99
CA ALA A 34 20.93 4.06 -2.15
C ALA A 34 20.20 3.69 -0.85
N PHE A 35 20.88 3.08 0.12
CA PHE A 35 20.34 2.82 1.45
C PHE A 35 21.43 3.04 2.49
N SER A 36 21.67 4.30 2.87
CA SER A 36 22.55 4.65 3.99
C SER A 36 21.70 5.09 5.18
N LEU A 37 21.55 4.20 6.17
CA LEU A 37 20.99 4.55 7.47
C LEU A 37 22.14 4.58 8.49
N GLN A 38 22.42 5.74 9.08
CA GLN A 38 23.34 5.82 10.20
C GLN A 38 22.69 5.23 11.45
N ALA A 39 23.47 4.50 12.26
CA ALA A 39 23.04 3.85 13.50
C ALA A 39 22.67 4.82 14.65
N GLU A 40 22.45 6.10 14.35
CA GLU A 40 22.00 7.06 15.35
C GLU A 40 20.53 6.79 15.68
N THR A 41 20.22 6.75 16.97
CA THR A 41 18.85 6.65 17.49
C THR A 41 17.97 7.70 16.78
N LEU A 42 16.88 7.25 16.16
CA LEU A 42 15.95 8.08 15.38
C LEU A 42 15.38 9.19 16.27
N ARG A 43 16.02 10.36 16.28
CA ARG A 43 15.41 11.57 16.85
C ARG A 43 14.21 11.96 15.97
N PRO A 44 13.10 12.48 16.53
CA PRO A 44 11.89 12.74 15.76
C PRO A 44 12.08 13.62 14.50
N ASP A 45 12.98 14.60 14.58
CA ASP A 45 13.39 15.48 13.47
C ASP A 45 14.16 14.73 12.38
N ARG A 46 15.10 13.85 12.76
CA ARG A 46 15.88 13.03 11.83
C ARG A 46 15.06 11.91 11.18
N MET A 47 14.03 11.42 11.87
CA MET A 47 13.17 10.35 11.39
C MET A 47 12.44 10.73 10.09
N ARG A 48 11.89 11.94 10.03
CA ARG A 48 11.21 12.45 8.83
C ARG A 48 12.16 12.49 7.62
N GLU A 49 13.35 13.05 7.81
CA GLU A 49 14.37 13.13 6.76
C GLU A 49 14.77 11.74 6.25
N ASN A 50 15.01 10.80 7.18
CA ASN A 50 15.36 9.43 6.84
C ASN A 50 14.25 8.72 6.06
N TYR A 51 12.98 8.87 6.47
CA TYR A 51 11.85 8.26 5.76
C TYR A 51 11.65 8.85 4.37
N LEU A 52 11.74 10.17 4.21
CA LEU A 52 11.67 10.81 2.90
C LEU A 52 12.82 10.35 1.99
N GLN A 53 14.04 10.22 2.52
CA GLN A 53 15.18 9.71 1.77
C GLN A 53 14.98 8.25 1.34
N LEU A 54 14.45 7.39 2.21
CA LEU A 54 14.14 5.99 1.87
C LEU A 54 13.08 5.91 0.75
N ILE A 55 12.02 6.72 0.84
CA ILE A 55 10.98 6.79 -0.18
C ILE A 55 11.58 7.28 -1.51
N GLU A 56 12.38 8.35 -1.49
CA GLU A 56 13.04 8.90 -2.68
C GLU A 56 14.00 7.89 -3.33
N ASN A 57 14.76 7.15 -2.54
CA ASN A 57 15.67 6.12 -3.04
C ASN A 57 14.91 4.94 -3.66
N PHE A 58 13.79 4.52 -3.05
CA PHE A 58 12.94 3.47 -3.62
C PHE A 58 12.28 3.90 -4.93
N VAL A 59 11.76 5.12 -5.01
CA VAL A 59 11.21 5.71 -6.25
C VAL A 59 12.30 5.77 -7.32
N GLY A 60 13.48 6.29 -6.98
CA GLY A 60 14.62 6.35 -7.89
C GLY A 60 15.06 4.98 -8.39
N TRP A 61 15.08 3.97 -7.51
CA TRP A 61 15.39 2.58 -7.87
C TRP A 61 14.36 2.00 -8.84
N SER A 62 13.06 2.21 -8.59
CA SER A 62 11.97 1.73 -9.45
C SER A 62 12.08 2.32 -10.87
N GLU A 63 12.34 3.62 -10.97
CA GLU A 63 12.55 4.32 -12.25
C GLU A 63 13.84 3.87 -12.94
N HIS A 64 14.94 3.75 -12.19
CA HIS A 64 16.23 3.32 -12.73
C HIS A 64 16.20 1.91 -13.33
N LEU A 65 15.45 0.99 -12.70
CA LEU A 65 15.24 -0.36 -13.21
C LEU A 65 14.35 -0.41 -14.46
N GLY A 66 13.71 0.70 -14.85
CA GLY A 66 12.75 0.71 -15.96
C GLY A 66 11.50 -0.11 -15.67
N THR A 67 11.07 -0.17 -14.40
CA THR A 67 9.87 -0.95 -14.00
C THR A 67 8.56 -0.30 -14.42
N PHE A 68 8.59 0.95 -14.89
CA PHE A 68 7.42 1.59 -15.47
C PHE A 68 7.19 1.06 -16.89
N VAL A 69 6.04 0.41 -17.08
CA VAL A 69 5.61 -0.18 -18.34
C VAL A 69 4.64 0.77 -19.02
N GLU A 70 5.01 1.23 -20.21
CA GLU A 70 4.08 1.93 -21.10
C GLU A 70 3.08 0.95 -21.70
N SER A 71 1.79 1.27 -21.65
CA SER A 71 0.75 0.36 -22.12
C SER A 71 -0.49 1.10 -22.58
N ASP A 72 -0.97 0.74 -23.76
CA ASP A 72 -2.26 1.21 -24.30
C ASP A 72 -3.43 0.29 -23.93
N GLU A 73 -3.20 -0.76 -23.14
CA GLU A 73 -4.20 -1.81 -22.87
C GLU A 73 -5.45 -1.25 -22.18
N GLN A 74 -5.28 -0.40 -21.16
CA GLN A 74 -6.38 0.25 -20.46
C GLN A 74 -6.76 1.58 -21.14
N GLU A 75 -5.81 2.36 -21.61
CA GLU A 75 -6.09 3.57 -22.40
C GLU A 75 -4.88 4.00 -23.21
N PRO A 76 -5.07 4.69 -24.35
CA PRO A 76 -3.96 5.25 -25.12
C PRO A 76 -3.06 6.16 -24.26
N GLY A 77 -1.75 5.93 -24.30
CA GLY A 77 -0.77 6.63 -23.47
C GLY A 77 -0.81 6.23 -21.99
N GLY A 78 -1.43 5.10 -21.66
CA GLY A 78 -1.45 4.54 -20.31
C GLY A 78 -0.09 4.01 -19.87
N GLY A 79 0.00 3.59 -18.61
CA GLY A 79 1.21 3.03 -18.05
C GLY A 79 1.08 2.70 -16.58
N TYR A 80 1.91 1.78 -16.10
CA TYR A 80 1.87 1.25 -14.74
C TYR A 80 3.22 0.65 -14.35
N PHE A 81 3.45 0.41 -13.07
CA PHE A 81 4.64 -0.28 -12.58
C PHE A 81 4.47 -1.80 -12.63
N GLU A 82 5.47 -2.50 -13.14
CA GLU A 82 5.52 -3.97 -13.16
C GLU A 82 5.77 -4.51 -11.75
N ALA A 83 4.70 -4.59 -10.96
CA ALA A 83 4.68 -5.26 -9.68
C ALA A 83 4.42 -6.76 -9.87
N ALA A 84 5.17 -7.60 -9.15
CA ALA A 84 4.93 -9.04 -9.12
C ALA A 84 3.57 -9.36 -8.46
N GLY A 85 2.91 -10.42 -8.94
CA GLY A 85 1.62 -10.88 -8.42
C GLY A 85 0.49 -10.84 -9.45
N ARG A 86 -0.69 -11.33 -9.05
CA ARG A 86 -1.92 -11.29 -9.87
C ARG A 86 -3.09 -10.83 -8.99
N GLY A 87 -4.19 -10.39 -9.62
CA GLY A 87 -5.36 -9.95 -8.88
C GLY A 87 -5.06 -8.74 -7.99
N VAL A 88 -5.32 -8.83 -6.69
CA VAL A 88 -5.17 -7.72 -5.73
C VAL A 88 -3.73 -7.40 -5.32
N ASP A 89 -2.74 -8.24 -5.67
CA ASP A 89 -1.34 -7.97 -5.32
C ASP A 89 -0.70 -6.93 -6.24
N TRP A 90 -0.99 -7.00 -7.54
CA TRP A 90 -0.52 -6.06 -8.54
C TRP A 90 -0.92 -4.58 -8.28
N PRO A 91 -2.18 -4.25 -7.97
CA PRO A 91 -2.57 -2.87 -7.72
C PRO A 91 -1.93 -2.32 -6.44
N ARG A 92 -1.57 -3.14 -5.44
CA ARG A 92 -0.92 -2.66 -4.20
C ARG A 92 0.44 -2.05 -4.46
N GLY A 93 1.28 -2.72 -5.25
CA GLY A 93 2.59 -2.18 -5.63
C GLY A 93 2.47 -0.83 -6.32
N ASN A 94 1.52 -0.72 -7.25
CA ASN A 94 1.23 0.55 -7.93
C ASN A 94 0.64 1.61 -6.99
N SER A 95 -0.26 1.23 -6.08
CA SER A 95 -0.88 2.12 -5.08
C SER A 95 0.17 2.79 -4.21
N ASN A 96 1.11 1.98 -3.70
CA ASN A 96 2.19 2.44 -2.84
C ASN A 96 3.17 3.34 -3.60
N LEU A 97 3.50 3.01 -4.85
CA LEU A 97 4.35 3.87 -5.69
C LEU A 97 3.65 5.19 -6.03
N CYS A 98 2.36 5.18 -6.34
CA CYS A 98 1.61 6.42 -6.57
C CYS A 98 1.63 7.33 -5.33
N LEU A 99 1.44 6.76 -4.13
CA LEU A 99 1.53 7.51 -2.88
C LEU A 99 2.93 8.07 -2.63
N ALA A 100 3.97 7.27 -2.87
CA ALA A 100 5.36 7.71 -2.75
C ALA A 100 5.67 8.89 -3.68
N TYR A 101 5.22 8.84 -4.94
CA TYR A 101 5.42 9.91 -5.93
C TYR A 101 4.70 11.18 -5.49
N ALA A 102 3.42 11.04 -5.13
CA ALA A 102 2.60 12.15 -4.67
C ALA A 102 3.21 12.84 -3.43
N LEU A 103 3.71 12.06 -2.47
CA LEU A 103 4.36 12.57 -1.26
C LEU A 103 5.62 13.37 -1.59
N LEU A 104 6.51 12.85 -2.42
CA LEU A 104 7.75 13.56 -2.81
C LEU A 104 7.46 14.85 -3.58
N LEU A 105 6.48 14.81 -4.50
CA LEU A 105 6.08 15.97 -5.30
C LEU A 105 5.42 17.07 -4.47
N GLU A 106 4.71 16.69 -3.39
CA GLU A 106 4.07 17.59 -2.44
C GLU A 106 5.07 18.17 -1.44
N GLU A 107 5.94 17.33 -0.88
CA GLU A 107 6.97 17.76 0.08
C GLU A 107 8.01 18.68 -0.56
N PHE A 108 8.33 18.46 -1.84
CA PHE A 108 9.34 19.23 -2.57
C PHE A 108 8.74 19.93 -3.80
N PRO A 109 7.94 21.01 -3.62
CA PRO A 109 7.17 21.64 -4.70
C PRO A 109 8.04 22.27 -5.79
N ASP A 110 9.24 22.75 -5.45
CA ASP A 110 10.15 23.42 -6.39
C ASP A 110 11.29 22.53 -6.91
N ARG A 111 11.39 21.29 -6.40
CA ARG A 111 12.47 20.37 -6.77
C ARG A 111 12.24 19.84 -8.20
N ARG A 112 13.28 19.94 -9.04
CA ARG A 112 13.24 19.57 -10.46
C ARG A 112 13.69 18.14 -10.75
N ARG A 113 14.50 17.55 -9.87
CA ARG A 113 15.06 16.21 -10.03
C ARG A 113 15.07 15.48 -8.69
N PHE A 114 14.82 14.19 -8.71
CA PHE A 114 14.67 13.34 -7.54
C PHE A 114 15.63 12.15 -7.60
N SER A 115 16.01 11.69 -6.42
CA SER A 115 16.94 10.59 -6.17
C SER A 115 18.34 10.82 -6.73
N ILE A 116 19.27 9.93 -6.34
CA ILE A 116 20.63 9.87 -6.89
C ILE A 116 20.67 9.58 -8.41
N TYR A 117 19.55 9.13 -8.99
CA TYR A 117 19.42 8.85 -10.41
C TYR A 117 18.93 10.07 -11.22
N GLU A 118 18.77 11.23 -10.58
CA GLU A 118 18.44 12.51 -11.23
C GLU A 118 17.13 12.46 -12.04
N ILE A 119 16.14 11.70 -11.55
CA ILE A 119 14.85 11.49 -12.22
C ILE A 119 14.10 12.83 -12.33
N PRO A 120 13.72 13.27 -13.54
CA PRO A 120 13.00 14.53 -13.73
C PRO A 120 11.64 14.56 -13.02
N ARG A 121 11.27 15.72 -12.46
CA ARG A 121 9.94 15.96 -11.87
C ARG A 121 8.81 15.60 -12.84
N GLU A 122 8.93 16.04 -14.08
CA GLU A 122 7.93 15.81 -15.13
C GLU A 122 7.67 14.33 -15.41
N GLN A 123 8.70 13.49 -15.26
CA GLN A 123 8.57 12.04 -15.38
C GLN A 123 7.76 11.46 -14.21
N LEU A 124 8.03 11.90 -12.97
CA LEU A 124 7.23 11.47 -11.83
C LEU A 124 5.77 11.93 -11.95
N GLU A 125 5.54 13.16 -12.41
CA GLU A 125 4.19 13.70 -12.62
C GLU A 125 3.42 12.93 -13.72
N ASP A 126 4.06 12.63 -14.85
CA ASP A 126 3.42 11.84 -15.92
C ASP A 126 3.16 10.40 -15.49
N HIS A 127 4.15 9.71 -14.93
CA HIS A 127 4.02 8.33 -14.48
C HIS A 127 2.96 8.19 -13.38
N LEU A 128 2.90 9.13 -12.43
CA LEU A 128 1.85 9.15 -11.40
C LEU A 128 0.46 9.23 -12.03
N ARG A 129 0.22 10.18 -12.94
CA ARG A 129 -1.08 10.33 -13.60
C ARG A 129 -1.45 9.07 -14.39
N ARG A 130 -0.53 8.52 -15.17
CA ARG A 130 -0.75 7.33 -15.99
C ARG A 130 -1.03 6.09 -15.14
N ALA A 131 -0.26 5.87 -14.07
CA ALA A 131 -0.44 4.76 -13.15
C ALA A 131 -1.78 4.85 -12.41
N LEU A 132 -2.14 6.02 -11.86
CA LEU A 132 -3.43 6.25 -11.21
C LEU A 132 -4.59 5.80 -12.11
N ARG A 133 -4.61 6.31 -13.35
CA ARG A 133 -5.69 6.01 -14.29
C ARG A 133 -5.70 4.56 -14.72
N THR A 134 -4.53 4.01 -15.09
CA THR A 134 -4.42 2.63 -15.56
C THR A 134 -4.88 1.64 -14.50
N VAL A 135 -4.46 1.82 -13.25
CA VAL A 135 -4.88 0.96 -12.14
C VAL A 135 -6.38 1.12 -11.87
N CYS A 136 -6.93 2.32 -11.90
CA CYS A 136 -8.37 2.50 -11.74
C CYS A 136 -9.19 1.85 -12.87
N LEU A 137 -8.76 1.96 -14.13
CA LEU A 137 -9.44 1.34 -15.28
C LEU A 137 -9.33 -0.19 -15.27
N ALA A 138 -8.26 -0.73 -14.70
CA ALA A 138 -8.07 -2.17 -14.52
C ALA A 138 -8.98 -2.78 -13.43
N ASN A 139 -9.59 -1.94 -12.57
CA ASN A 139 -10.48 -2.43 -11.52
C ASN A 139 -11.88 -2.75 -12.08
N LYS A 140 -12.41 -3.95 -11.79
CA LYS A 140 -13.73 -4.44 -12.21
C LYS A 140 -14.90 -3.59 -11.73
N ASN A 141 -14.73 -2.86 -10.62
CA ASN A 141 -15.75 -2.00 -10.05
C ASN A 141 -15.83 -0.64 -10.76
N SER A 142 -14.79 -0.21 -11.46
CA SER A 142 -14.81 1.06 -12.22
C SER A 142 -15.94 1.09 -13.25
N SER A 143 -16.67 2.20 -13.36
CA SER A 143 -17.68 2.37 -14.44
C SER A 143 -17.06 2.29 -15.84
N ARG A 144 -15.78 2.62 -15.93
CA ARG A 144 -14.98 2.64 -17.15
C ARG A 144 -14.03 1.45 -17.23
N HIS A 145 -14.34 0.37 -16.51
CA HIS A 145 -13.51 -0.82 -16.50
C HIS A 145 -13.20 -1.30 -17.92
N LYS A 146 -11.93 -1.60 -18.18
CA LYS A 146 -11.46 -2.19 -19.43
C LYS A 146 -10.70 -3.48 -19.14
N PRO A 147 -11.17 -4.63 -19.68
CA PRO A 147 -10.45 -5.89 -19.56
C PRO A 147 -9.10 -5.81 -20.28
N ALA A 148 -8.03 -6.24 -19.60
CA ALA A 148 -6.65 -6.19 -20.07
C ALA A 148 -5.83 -7.33 -19.44
N LYS A 149 -4.51 -7.34 -19.61
CA LYS A 149 -3.63 -8.33 -18.95
C LYS A 149 -3.79 -8.28 -17.43
N HIS A 150 -3.82 -7.06 -16.90
CA HIS A 150 -4.04 -6.80 -15.48
C HIS A 150 -5.50 -6.42 -15.23
N VAL A 151 -6.15 -7.19 -14.36
CA VAL A 151 -7.51 -6.95 -13.89
C VAL A 151 -7.57 -7.27 -12.40
N TRP A 152 -8.19 -6.39 -11.62
CA TRP A 152 -8.32 -6.54 -10.16
C TRP A 152 -9.67 -6.01 -9.65
N GLY A 153 -9.90 -6.03 -8.35
CA GLY A 153 -11.16 -5.56 -7.75
C GLY A 153 -12.35 -6.50 -7.95
N GLY A 154 -13.55 -5.99 -7.65
CA GLY A 154 -14.77 -6.79 -7.50
C GLY A 154 -15.02 -7.22 -6.05
N PRO A 155 -15.85 -8.25 -5.78
CA PRO A 155 -16.01 -8.82 -4.45
C PRO A 155 -14.72 -9.57 -4.08
N SER A 156 -13.73 -8.82 -3.62
CA SER A 156 -12.43 -9.31 -3.18
C SER A 156 -12.19 -8.89 -1.74
N TRP A 157 -11.50 -9.75 -0.99
CA TRP A 157 -11.32 -9.59 0.44
C TRP A 157 -10.35 -8.43 0.79
N GLN A 158 -9.30 -8.21 -0.01
CA GLN A 158 -8.28 -7.17 0.23
C GLN A 158 -8.14 -6.12 -0.89
N SER A 159 -9.24 -5.80 -1.58
CA SER A 159 -9.19 -4.85 -2.69
C SER A 159 -8.85 -3.42 -2.24
N SER A 160 -9.29 -3.05 -1.03
CA SER A 160 -9.02 -1.76 -0.38
C SER A 160 -7.54 -1.36 -0.35
N LEU A 161 -6.63 -2.31 -0.10
CA LEU A 161 -5.18 -2.08 -0.09
C LEU A 161 -4.63 -1.66 -1.45
N GLY A 162 -5.27 -2.09 -2.55
CA GLY A 162 -4.94 -1.61 -3.89
C GLY A 162 -5.41 -0.19 -4.15
N MET A 163 -6.44 0.28 -3.43
CA MET A 163 -7.09 1.56 -3.66
C MET A 163 -6.58 2.69 -2.77
N ILE A 164 -6.25 2.41 -1.50
CA ILE A 164 -6.01 3.46 -0.50
C ILE A 164 -4.83 4.40 -0.85
N GLY A 165 -3.72 3.85 -1.36
CA GLY A 165 -2.57 4.66 -1.81
C GLY A 165 -2.92 5.55 -3.00
N LEU A 166 -3.73 5.06 -3.96
CA LEU A 166 -4.23 5.86 -5.09
C LEU A 166 -5.10 7.03 -4.59
N ALA A 167 -5.97 6.77 -3.60
CA ALA A 167 -6.86 7.78 -3.04
C ALA A 167 -6.08 8.90 -2.34
N TRP A 168 -5.09 8.55 -1.51
CA TRP A 168 -4.19 9.52 -0.89
C TRP A 168 -3.35 10.28 -1.93
N ALA A 169 -2.80 9.58 -2.93
CA ALA A 169 -1.99 10.20 -3.97
C ALA A 169 -2.79 11.26 -4.76
N ALA A 170 -4.03 10.94 -5.13
CA ALA A 170 -4.92 11.87 -5.80
C ALA A 170 -5.29 13.06 -4.90
N HIS A 171 -5.50 12.84 -3.59
CA HIS A 171 -5.76 13.92 -2.65
C HIS A 171 -4.57 14.87 -2.50
N LEU A 172 -3.36 14.35 -2.34
CA LEU A 172 -2.14 15.17 -2.24
C LEU A 172 -1.91 15.99 -3.51
N ARG A 173 -2.24 15.43 -4.69
CA ARG A 173 -2.01 16.08 -5.98
C ARG A 173 -3.27 16.66 -6.63
N GLU A 174 -4.30 16.95 -5.84
CA GLU A 174 -5.63 17.39 -6.32
C GLU A 174 -5.57 18.66 -7.19
N LYS A 175 -4.63 19.57 -6.91
CA LYS A 175 -4.44 20.81 -7.69
C LYS A 175 -3.65 20.63 -9.00
N HIS A 176 -3.06 19.46 -9.20
CA HIS A 176 -2.10 19.18 -10.29
C HIS A 176 -2.59 18.10 -11.25
N LEU A 177 -3.59 17.32 -10.85
CA LEU A 177 -4.23 16.31 -11.69
C LEU A 177 -5.44 16.91 -12.43
N ASP A 178 -5.72 16.39 -13.62
CA ASP A 178 -6.91 16.76 -14.37
C ASP A 178 -8.19 16.18 -13.74
N GLU A 179 -9.33 16.85 -13.97
CA GLU A 179 -10.61 16.44 -13.37
C GLU A 179 -11.06 15.05 -13.83
N ASP A 180 -10.72 14.59 -15.05
CA ASP A 180 -11.08 13.23 -15.48
C ASP A 180 -10.37 12.16 -14.64
N THR A 181 -9.08 12.38 -14.33
CA THR A 181 -8.30 11.53 -13.43
C THR A 181 -8.85 11.57 -12.00
N LEU A 182 -9.13 12.76 -11.47
CA LEU A 182 -9.70 12.89 -10.12
C LEU A 182 -11.08 12.25 -10.01
N ALA A 183 -11.95 12.44 -11.01
CA ALA A 183 -13.26 11.83 -11.07
C ALA A 183 -13.18 10.29 -11.10
N LEU A 184 -12.22 9.73 -11.84
CA LEU A 184 -11.99 8.30 -11.92
C LEU A 184 -11.56 7.71 -10.57
N VAL A 185 -10.58 8.32 -9.90
CA VAL A 185 -10.12 7.88 -8.57
C VAL A 185 -11.25 7.99 -7.54
N ARG A 186 -11.95 9.14 -7.52
CA ARG A 186 -13.07 9.42 -6.62
C ARG A 186 -14.20 8.40 -6.77
N GLU A 187 -14.62 8.13 -8.01
CA GLU A 187 -15.65 7.12 -8.28
C GLU A 187 -15.22 5.75 -7.76
N LEU A 188 -13.98 5.33 -8.05
CA LEU A 188 -13.50 4.02 -7.63
C LEU A 188 -13.36 3.92 -6.11
N THR A 189 -12.89 4.96 -5.42
CA THR A 189 -12.88 5.02 -3.95
C THR A 189 -14.27 4.74 -3.38
N TRP A 190 -15.32 5.38 -3.92
CA TRP A 190 -16.69 5.15 -3.46
C TRP A 190 -17.13 3.71 -3.67
N ARG A 191 -16.89 3.17 -4.86
CA ARG A 191 -17.32 1.81 -5.19
C ARG A 191 -16.59 0.74 -4.40
N GLU A 192 -15.29 0.92 -4.17
CA GLU A 192 -14.51 0.01 -3.32
C GLU A 192 -14.96 0.11 -1.86
N ALA A 193 -15.29 1.31 -1.36
CA ALA A 193 -15.87 1.48 -0.03
C ALA A 193 -17.26 0.81 0.08
N ASP A 194 -18.10 0.90 -0.96
CA ASP A 194 -19.40 0.23 -0.99
C ASP A 194 -19.27 -1.30 -0.94
N HIS A 195 -18.24 -1.87 -1.55
CA HIS A 195 -18.00 -3.32 -1.52
C HIS A 195 -17.61 -3.86 -0.15
N LEU A 196 -17.26 -2.98 0.80
CA LEU A 196 -17.00 -3.34 2.19
C LEU A 196 -18.28 -3.40 3.03
N GLU A 197 -19.43 -3.06 2.45
CA GLU A 197 -20.74 -3.47 2.97
C GLU A 197 -20.99 -4.96 2.67
N LYS A 198 -20.24 -5.79 3.37
CA LYS A 198 -20.29 -7.26 3.28
C LYS A 198 -20.18 -7.85 4.67
N LYS A 199 -20.40 -9.16 4.77
CA LYS A 199 -20.20 -9.89 6.03
C LYS A 199 -18.73 -9.76 6.45
N ILE A 200 -18.50 -9.25 7.66
CA ILE A 200 -17.18 -9.26 8.31
C ILE A 200 -16.79 -10.72 8.58
N PRO A 201 -15.59 -11.16 8.19
CA PRO A 201 -15.13 -12.52 8.45
C PRO A 201 -14.91 -12.74 9.94
N SER A 202 -15.21 -13.94 10.42
CA SER A 202 -14.83 -14.39 11.75
C SER A 202 -13.92 -15.59 11.60
N GLY A 203 -12.86 -15.63 12.39
CA GLY A 203 -11.82 -16.64 12.30
C GLY A 203 -11.34 -17.09 13.67
N ASN A 204 -10.86 -18.32 13.72
CA ASN A 204 -10.15 -18.89 14.86
C ASN A 204 -9.13 -19.90 14.33
N GLN A 205 -8.43 -20.61 15.22
CA GLN A 205 -7.52 -21.72 14.94
C GLN A 205 -6.95 -21.79 13.52
N GLY A 206 -5.77 -21.20 13.36
CA GLY A 206 -4.99 -21.20 12.14
C GLY A 206 -5.36 -20.16 11.10
N ASN A 207 -6.50 -19.48 11.25
CA ASN A 207 -6.81 -18.24 10.54
C ASN A 207 -7.84 -17.40 11.32
N THR A 208 -7.34 -16.42 12.07
CA THR A 208 -8.14 -15.54 12.93
C THR A 208 -8.85 -14.41 12.18
N GLN A 209 -8.49 -14.13 10.92
CA GLN A 209 -9.13 -13.13 10.05
C GLN A 209 -9.07 -11.67 10.57
N SER A 210 -8.29 -11.39 11.62
CA SER A 210 -8.08 -10.03 12.13
C SER A 210 -7.52 -9.11 11.04
N GLU A 211 -6.55 -9.61 10.28
CA GLU A 211 -5.87 -8.82 9.26
C GLU A 211 -6.84 -8.36 8.16
N ASP A 212 -7.78 -9.20 7.74
CA ASP A 212 -8.76 -8.86 6.70
C ASP A 212 -9.58 -7.66 7.16
N CYS A 213 -9.86 -7.61 8.45
CA CYS A 213 -10.54 -6.47 9.02
C CYS A 213 -9.65 -5.22 9.05
N THR A 214 -8.44 -5.32 9.59
CA THR A 214 -7.51 -4.16 9.66
C THR A 214 -7.21 -3.57 8.28
N TRP A 215 -7.02 -4.42 7.25
CA TRP A 215 -6.68 -4.03 5.88
C TRP A 215 -7.75 -3.20 5.19
N ASN A 216 -9.01 -3.38 5.56
CA ASN A 216 -10.14 -2.71 4.93
C ASN A 216 -10.53 -1.37 5.60
N THR A 217 -10.15 -1.17 6.86
CA THR A 217 -10.52 0.05 7.61
C THR A 217 -10.00 1.37 7.00
N PRO A 218 -8.77 1.48 6.44
CA PRO A 218 -8.26 2.78 5.98
C PRO A 218 -9.05 3.37 4.82
N LEU A 219 -9.52 2.55 3.89
CA LEU A 219 -10.31 3.02 2.74
C LEU A 219 -11.69 3.54 3.18
N LEU A 220 -12.35 2.85 4.11
CA LEU A 220 -13.63 3.31 4.67
C LEU A 220 -13.46 4.65 5.38
N ALA A 221 -12.42 4.79 6.21
CA ALA A 221 -12.11 6.04 6.88
C ALA A 221 -11.84 7.16 5.88
N PHE A 222 -11.00 6.92 4.87
CA PHE A 222 -10.73 7.91 3.83
C PHE A 222 -12.01 8.33 3.11
N ALA A 223 -12.82 7.37 2.65
CA ALA A 223 -14.06 7.66 1.92
C ALA A 223 -15.06 8.45 2.77
N ALA A 224 -15.29 8.03 4.02
CA ALA A 224 -16.21 8.70 4.95
C ALA A 224 -15.80 10.14 5.26
N ASN A 225 -14.49 10.41 5.34
CA ASN A 225 -13.97 11.71 5.76
C ASN A 225 -13.70 12.66 4.58
N LYS A 226 -13.03 12.21 3.51
CA LYS A 226 -12.76 13.04 2.31
C LYS A 226 -14.06 13.42 1.59
N HIS A 227 -15.06 12.56 1.65
CA HIS A 227 -16.35 12.76 0.99
C HIS A 227 -17.50 12.88 1.99
N ALA A 228 -17.30 13.66 3.06
CA ALA A 228 -18.27 13.82 4.14
C ALA A 228 -19.68 14.27 3.69
N ASP A 229 -19.78 15.02 2.58
CA ASP A 229 -21.05 15.47 2.01
C ASP A 229 -21.75 14.40 1.15
N HIS A 230 -21.10 13.26 0.89
CA HIS A 230 -21.68 12.18 0.11
C HIS A 230 -22.81 11.50 0.91
N PRO A 231 -23.98 11.16 0.31
CA PRO A 231 -25.10 10.55 1.03
C PRO A 231 -24.79 9.23 1.77
N ARG A 232 -23.70 8.56 1.37
CA ARG A 232 -23.20 7.31 1.97
C ARG A 232 -22.08 7.50 2.98
N ALA A 233 -21.60 8.73 3.20
CA ALA A 233 -20.46 8.99 4.10
C ALA A 233 -20.70 8.47 5.51
N ALA A 234 -21.90 8.70 6.07
CA ALA A 234 -22.28 8.18 7.38
C ALA A 234 -22.30 6.65 7.43
N ARG A 235 -22.70 5.98 6.33
CA ARG A 235 -22.69 4.52 6.24
C ARG A 235 -21.26 3.98 6.18
N TRP A 236 -20.39 4.60 5.40
CA TRP A 236 -18.97 4.25 5.37
C TRP A 236 -18.31 4.46 6.74
N ASP A 237 -18.65 5.53 7.47
CA ASP A 237 -18.16 5.79 8.83
C ASP A 237 -18.59 4.71 9.83
N GLU A 238 -19.86 4.29 9.77
CA GLU A 238 -20.39 3.22 10.62
C GLU A 238 -19.72 1.87 10.30
N LEU A 239 -19.62 1.53 9.02
CA LEU A 239 -18.89 0.33 8.58
C LEU A 239 -17.45 0.39 9.06
N CYS A 240 -16.79 1.53 8.94
CA CYS A 240 -15.41 1.72 9.37
C CYS A 240 -15.20 1.34 10.85
N LYS A 241 -16.08 1.84 11.72
CA LYS A 241 -16.05 1.51 13.16
C LYS A 241 -16.35 0.04 13.43
N GLN A 242 -17.33 -0.51 12.71
CA GLN A 242 -17.67 -1.93 12.83
C GLN A 242 -16.49 -2.83 12.44
N TRP A 243 -15.84 -2.55 11.31
CA TRP A 243 -14.65 -3.26 10.84
C TRP A 243 -13.46 -3.09 11.82
N ALA A 244 -13.23 -1.90 12.37
CA ALA A 244 -12.15 -1.65 13.32
C ALA A 244 -12.35 -2.41 14.65
N ILE A 245 -13.55 -2.34 15.25
CA ILE A 245 -13.85 -3.06 16.50
C ILE A 245 -13.72 -4.57 16.30
N ASN A 246 -14.27 -5.09 15.20
CA ASN A 246 -14.27 -6.52 14.93
C ASN A 246 -12.90 -7.06 14.49
N ALA A 247 -11.97 -6.21 14.06
CA ALA A 247 -10.61 -6.68 13.75
C ALA A 247 -9.92 -7.27 14.98
N LEU A 248 -10.13 -6.69 16.16
CA LEU A 248 -9.51 -7.14 17.41
C LEU A 248 -10.52 -7.74 18.38
N SER A 249 -11.66 -8.25 17.89
CA SER A 249 -12.72 -8.76 18.77
C SER A 249 -12.38 -10.11 19.39
N THR A 250 -12.65 -10.22 20.69
CA THR A 250 -12.61 -11.48 21.43
C THR A 250 -14.02 -12.02 21.65
N LYS A 251 -14.12 -13.31 22.04
CA LYS A 251 -15.40 -13.95 22.40
C LYS A 251 -16.18 -13.22 23.50
N ASP A 252 -15.49 -12.56 24.42
CA ASP A 252 -16.11 -11.92 25.58
C ASP A 252 -16.70 -10.54 25.24
N ASP A 253 -16.21 -9.89 24.19
CA ASP A 253 -16.67 -8.56 23.77
C ASP A 253 -18.17 -8.55 23.43
N ALA A 254 -18.71 -9.67 22.90
CA ALA A 254 -20.12 -9.81 22.55
C ALA A 254 -21.08 -9.66 23.76
N ARG A 255 -20.56 -9.78 24.98
CA ARG A 255 -21.32 -9.64 26.24
C ARG A 255 -21.04 -8.32 26.96
N SER A 256 -20.12 -7.51 26.43
CA SER A 256 -19.74 -6.24 27.05
C SER A 256 -20.84 -5.19 26.87
N THR A 257 -21.09 -4.44 27.95
CA THR A 257 -22.01 -3.30 27.99
C THR A 257 -21.29 -1.96 28.07
N GLU A 258 -19.94 -1.98 28.04
CA GLU A 258 -19.14 -0.77 27.96
C GLU A 258 -19.45 -0.03 26.67
N LEU A 259 -19.50 1.30 26.72
CA LEU A 259 -19.80 2.11 25.55
C LEU A 259 -18.53 2.32 24.72
N VAL A 260 -18.65 2.10 23.41
CA VAL A 260 -17.66 2.46 22.39
C VAL A 260 -18.38 3.24 21.31
N ASP A 261 -17.93 4.46 21.04
CA ASP A 261 -18.56 5.42 20.14
C ASP A 261 -20.06 5.63 20.47
N GLY A 262 -20.39 5.64 21.77
CA GLY A 262 -21.73 5.88 22.29
C GLY A 262 -22.70 4.69 22.22
N ARG A 263 -22.22 3.50 21.82
CA ARG A 263 -23.02 2.27 21.71
C ARG A 263 -22.40 1.13 22.53
N PRO A 264 -23.19 0.25 23.18
CA PRO A 264 -22.63 -0.90 23.89
C PRO A 264 -21.74 -1.77 22.99
N LEU A 265 -20.55 -2.13 23.46
CA LEU A 265 -19.54 -2.89 22.70
C LEU A 265 -20.15 -4.15 22.07
N GLY A 266 -20.93 -4.91 22.84
CA GLY A 266 -21.57 -6.13 22.37
C GLY A 266 -22.52 -5.94 21.17
N GLU A 267 -23.02 -4.73 20.91
CA GLU A 267 -23.83 -4.44 19.72
C GLU A 267 -22.99 -4.20 18.46
N TRP A 268 -21.71 -3.88 18.60
CA TRP A 268 -20.78 -3.77 17.47
C TRP A 268 -20.25 -5.15 17.02
N ILE A 269 -20.20 -6.11 17.94
CA ILE A 269 -19.57 -7.42 17.71
C ILE A 269 -20.41 -8.30 16.80
N VAL A 270 -19.82 -8.69 15.67
CA VAL A 270 -20.38 -9.64 14.71
C VAL A 270 -19.43 -10.78 14.38
N SER A 271 -18.21 -10.75 14.93
CA SER A 271 -17.17 -11.74 14.74
C SER A 271 -16.27 -11.89 15.96
N GLU A 272 -15.56 -13.01 16.03
CA GLU A 272 -14.39 -13.25 16.89
C GLU A 272 -13.19 -13.36 15.96
N ASN A 273 -12.15 -12.56 16.20
CA ASN A 273 -11.01 -12.40 15.29
C ASN A 273 -9.64 -12.36 15.97
N VAL A 274 -9.57 -12.42 17.30
CA VAL A 274 -8.34 -12.61 18.05
C VAL A 274 -8.60 -13.51 19.25
N TYR A 275 -7.55 -14.18 19.73
CA TYR A 275 -7.62 -14.92 20.99
C TYR A 275 -7.79 -13.96 22.20
N PRO A 276 -8.21 -14.45 23.38
CA PRO A 276 -8.36 -13.60 24.57
C PRO A 276 -7.08 -12.85 25.01
N ASP A 277 -5.91 -13.38 24.67
CA ASP A 277 -4.60 -12.76 24.88
C ASP A 277 -4.16 -11.84 23.72
N LEU A 278 -5.02 -11.64 22.73
CA LEU A 278 -4.84 -10.82 21.53
C LEU A 278 -3.78 -11.36 20.54
N THR A 279 -3.41 -12.63 20.66
CA THR A 279 -2.60 -13.27 19.63
C THR A 279 -3.40 -13.50 18.35
N ILE A 280 -2.71 -13.45 17.20
CA ILE A 280 -3.28 -13.62 15.85
C ILE A 280 -2.67 -14.84 15.18
N GLU A 281 -3.50 -15.79 14.78
CA GLU A 281 -3.04 -16.87 13.91
C GLU A 281 -3.36 -16.61 12.45
N ASN A 282 -2.40 -16.94 11.59
CA ASN A 282 -2.57 -17.11 10.16
C ASN A 282 -1.64 -18.22 9.66
N HIS A 283 -1.98 -18.85 8.53
CA HIS A 283 -1.23 -19.98 7.98
C HIS A 283 -0.95 -21.08 9.01
N GLN A 284 -1.92 -21.35 9.89
CA GLN A 284 -1.85 -22.39 10.94
C GLN A 284 -0.82 -22.15 12.06
N MET A 285 -0.38 -20.91 12.26
CA MET A 285 0.56 -20.55 13.34
C MET A 285 0.30 -19.14 13.88
N TRP A 286 0.81 -18.85 15.08
CA TRP A 286 0.91 -17.46 15.53
C TRP A 286 1.82 -16.72 14.56
N SER A 287 1.28 -15.70 13.90
CA SER A 287 1.94 -15.04 12.78
C SER A 287 2.28 -13.60 13.13
N VAL A 288 3.56 -13.35 13.42
CA VAL A 288 4.05 -12.03 13.85
C VAL A 288 3.83 -10.95 12.78
N GLY A 289 4.03 -11.27 11.49
CA GLY A 289 3.76 -10.30 10.42
C GLY A 289 2.31 -9.84 10.40
N TYR A 290 1.38 -10.75 10.67
CA TYR A 290 -0.05 -10.47 10.75
C TYR A 290 -0.46 -9.86 12.10
N GLN A 291 0.25 -10.18 13.18
CA GLN A 291 0.13 -9.50 14.49
C GLN A 291 0.33 -7.98 14.34
N CYS A 292 1.24 -7.56 13.46
CA CYS A 292 1.51 -6.16 13.17
C CYS A 292 0.46 -5.48 12.27
N SER A 293 -0.54 -6.20 11.76
CA SER A 293 -1.55 -5.63 10.84
C SER A 293 -2.39 -4.50 11.47
N SER A 294 -2.54 -4.52 12.80
CA SER A 294 -3.23 -3.47 13.57
C SER A 294 -2.60 -2.08 13.41
N GLN A 295 -1.35 -1.97 12.93
CA GLN A 295 -0.73 -0.68 12.59
C GLN A 295 -1.55 0.15 11.57
N LEU A 296 -2.37 -0.49 10.73
CA LEU A 296 -3.22 0.19 9.75
C LEU A 296 -4.38 0.95 10.39
N PHE A 297 -4.67 0.71 11.66
CA PHE A 297 -5.51 1.62 12.45
C PHE A 297 -4.95 3.03 12.47
N GLY A 298 -3.63 3.19 12.46
CA GLY A 298 -2.96 4.49 12.33
C GLY A 298 -3.30 5.18 11.01
N GLU A 299 -3.39 4.44 9.90
CA GLU A 299 -3.77 4.98 8.59
C GLU A 299 -5.25 5.38 8.54
N GLY A 300 -6.13 4.56 9.12
CA GLY A 300 -7.54 4.93 9.30
C GLY A 300 -7.70 6.18 10.17
N ALA A 301 -7.03 6.23 11.32
CA ALA A 301 -7.01 7.40 12.21
C ALA A 301 -6.43 8.65 11.54
N LEU A 302 -5.43 8.50 10.67
CA LEU A 302 -4.87 9.59 9.89
C LEU A 302 -5.94 10.26 9.01
N ALA A 303 -6.81 9.49 8.36
CA ALA A 303 -7.89 10.05 7.55
C ALA A 303 -8.83 10.95 8.37
N TYR A 304 -9.27 10.51 9.55
CA TYR A 304 -10.06 11.35 10.45
C TYR A 304 -9.34 12.66 10.79
N ARG A 305 -8.07 12.59 11.18
CA ARG A 305 -7.28 13.77 11.57
C ARG A 305 -7.06 14.75 10.42
N VAL A 306 -6.67 14.27 9.24
CA VAL A 306 -6.41 15.11 8.06
C VAL A 306 -7.66 15.89 7.66
N PHE A 307 -8.83 15.27 7.75
CA PHE A 307 -10.10 15.90 7.40
C PHE A 307 -10.81 16.54 8.60
N GLY A 308 -10.11 16.76 9.72
CA GLY A 308 -10.61 17.55 10.86
C GLY A 308 -11.69 16.87 11.70
N ARG A 309 -11.82 15.54 11.63
CA ARG A 309 -12.74 14.75 12.46
C ARG A 309 -12.00 14.05 13.61
N PRO A 310 -12.63 13.87 14.78
CA PRO A 310 -12.04 13.09 15.87
C PRO A 310 -11.91 11.62 15.45
N VAL A 311 -10.86 10.95 15.93
CA VAL A 311 -10.67 9.52 15.72
C VAL A 311 -11.70 8.77 16.58
N PRO A 312 -12.50 7.84 16.02
CA PRO A 312 -13.45 7.04 16.79
C PRO A 312 -12.78 6.16 17.86
N GLU A 313 -13.48 5.90 18.96
CA GLU A 313 -13.03 4.99 20.03
C GLU A 313 -12.83 3.56 19.50
N ALA A 314 -13.57 3.19 18.44
CA ALA A 314 -13.40 1.94 17.70
C ALA A 314 -11.94 1.63 17.30
N TYR A 315 -11.13 2.63 16.98
CA TYR A 315 -9.72 2.45 16.59
C TYR A 315 -8.79 2.14 17.76
N SER A 316 -9.25 2.37 18.99
CA SER A 316 -8.50 2.07 20.22
C SER A 316 -8.95 0.77 20.88
N HIS A 317 -10.07 0.17 20.43
CA HIS A 317 -10.58 -1.10 20.97
C HIS A 317 -9.51 -2.19 20.88
N HIS A 318 -9.06 -2.69 22.02
CA HIS A 318 -7.93 -3.62 22.21
C HIS A 318 -6.57 -3.22 21.58
N ALA A 319 -6.49 -2.17 20.78
CA ALA A 319 -5.28 -1.79 20.04
C ALA A 319 -4.11 -1.43 20.97
N ASP A 320 -4.36 -0.61 21.99
CA ASP A 320 -3.34 -0.22 22.98
C ASP A 320 -2.88 -1.42 23.81
N ARG A 321 -3.81 -2.31 24.16
CA ARG A 321 -3.51 -3.55 24.88
C ARG A 321 -2.67 -4.48 24.02
N MET A 322 -3.06 -4.71 22.76
CA MET A 322 -2.31 -5.52 21.80
C MET A 322 -0.90 -4.97 21.62
N TRP A 323 -0.76 -3.66 21.40
CA TRP A 323 0.56 -3.03 21.26
C TRP A 323 1.42 -3.26 22.50
N ARG A 324 0.91 -2.91 23.68
CA ARG A 324 1.66 -2.98 24.94
C ARG A 324 2.01 -4.42 25.35
N ASP A 325 1.07 -5.35 25.22
CA ASP A 325 1.18 -6.67 25.83
C ASP A 325 1.66 -7.75 24.84
N VAL A 326 1.53 -7.54 23.52
CA VAL A 326 1.85 -8.55 22.49
C VAL A 326 2.83 -8.04 21.44
N THR A 327 2.52 -6.93 20.78
CA THR A 327 3.28 -6.50 19.59
C THR A 327 4.61 -5.85 19.96
N SER A 328 4.63 -4.94 20.93
CA SER A 328 5.85 -4.20 21.31
C SER A 328 6.93 -5.09 21.92
N VAL A 329 6.56 -6.18 22.58
CA VAL A 329 7.52 -7.14 23.15
C VAL A 329 8.27 -7.95 22.08
N LEU A 330 7.80 -7.91 20.83
CA LEU A 330 8.47 -8.53 19.68
C LEU A 330 9.56 -7.63 19.08
N PHE A 331 9.57 -6.33 19.36
CA PHE A 331 10.60 -5.43 18.84
C PHE A 331 11.83 -5.47 19.74
N LEU A 332 12.96 -5.84 19.15
CA LEU A 332 14.26 -5.86 19.82
C LEU A 332 14.84 -4.45 19.93
N TRP A 333 15.85 -4.31 20.79
CA TRP A 333 16.49 -3.02 21.08
C TRP A 333 17.16 -2.37 19.86
N ASP A 334 17.49 -3.16 18.84
CA ASP A 334 18.12 -2.74 17.58
C ASP A 334 17.09 -2.44 16.48
N GLY A 335 15.80 -2.56 16.79
CA GLY A 335 14.70 -2.31 15.84
C GLY A 335 14.33 -3.53 14.98
N ASP A 336 14.96 -4.69 15.19
CA ASP A 336 14.54 -5.93 14.55
C ASP A 336 13.27 -6.48 15.21
N ILE A 337 12.56 -7.36 14.50
CA ILE A 337 11.36 -8.02 14.98
C ILE A 337 11.67 -9.48 15.28
N LEU A 338 11.39 -9.90 16.50
CA LEU A 338 11.45 -11.29 16.94
C LEU A 338 10.29 -12.09 16.32
N PHE A 339 10.61 -13.22 15.69
CA PHE A 339 9.65 -14.19 15.16
C PHE A 339 9.79 -15.54 15.88
N PRO A 340 9.21 -15.71 17.09
CA PRO A 340 9.42 -16.92 17.90
C PRO A 340 8.97 -18.21 17.20
N THR A 341 8.01 -18.10 16.29
CA THR A 341 7.35 -19.22 15.61
C THR A 341 7.84 -19.48 14.18
N GLY A 342 8.81 -18.72 13.67
CA GLY A 342 9.14 -18.76 12.25
C GLY A 342 8.42 -17.69 11.41
N GLN A 343 8.66 -17.70 10.09
CA GLN A 343 7.86 -16.96 9.10
C GLN A 343 7.86 -17.75 7.77
N ASP A 344 6.74 -17.75 7.07
CA ASP A 344 6.47 -18.53 5.85
C ASP A 344 6.84 -17.79 4.54
N TRP A 345 7.18 -16.49 4.59
CA TRP A 345 7.64 -15.70 3.43
C TRP A 345 8.90 -14.83 3.74
N SER A 346 10.03 -15.21 3.13
CA SER A 346 11.21 -14.39 2.68
C SER A 346 12.51 -14.18 3.51
N TRP A 347 13.61 -14.37 2.74
CA TRP A 347 15.00 -13.86 2.67
C TRP A 347 15.95 -13.75 3.88
N LYS A 348 15.52 -13.36 5.08
CA LYS A 348 16.36 -13.38 6.29
C LYS A 348 15.57 -14.00 7.43
N VAL A 349 15.83 -15.28 7.68
CA VAL A 349 15.16 -16.06 8.71
C VAL A 349 16.03 -16.03 9.96
N TYR A 350 15.93 -14.96 10.76
CA TYR A 350 16.37 -14.98 12.18
C TYR A 350 15.51 -15.95 13.02
N SER A 351 14.48 -16.51 12.40
CA SER A 351 13.37 -17.26 13.00
C SER A 351 13.58 -18.78 13.00
N SER A 352 14.84 -19.22 12.96
CA SER A 352 15.18 -20.59 13.31
C SER A 352 15.33 -20.67 14.84
N MET A 353 14.71 -21.67 15.47
CA MET A 353 14.82 -21.90 16.92
C MET A 353 16.27 -21.95 17.38
N GLU A 354 17.17 -22.37 16.49
CA GLU A 354 18.61 -22.41 16.65
C GLU A 354 19.23 -21.02 16.88
N TYR A 355 18.76 -19.98 16.20
CA TYR A 355 19.26 -18.61 16.41
C TYR A 355 18.76 -18.00 17.73
N LEU A 356 17.50 -18.22 18.09
CA LEU A 356 16.97 -17.79 19.39
C LEU A 356 17.68 -18.49 20.55
N SER A 357 18.00 -19.77 20.36
CA SER A 357 18.82 -20.52 21.31
C SER A 357 20.23 -19.94 21.43
N TRP A 358 20.81 -19.42 20.33
CA TRP A 358 22.11 -18.76 20.35
C TRP A 358 22.09 -17.43 21.11
N LEU A 359 21.08 -16.58 20.88
CA LEU A 359 20.89 -15.32 21.62
C LEU A 359 20.69 -15.54 23.13
N HIS A 360 20.13 -16.67 23.55
CA HIS A 360 20.02 -17.00 24.97
C HIS A 360 21.37 -17.42 25.59
N CYS A 361 22.30 -17.94 24.79
CA CYS A 361 23.58 -18.46 25.25
C CYS A 361 24.72 -17.42 25.22
N CYS A 362 24.49 -16.25 24.64
CA CYS A 362 25.45 -15.15 24.52
C CYS A 362 24.94 -13.92 25.26
#